data_AF-A0A1F9UZG1-F1
#
_entry.id   AF-A0A1F9UZG1-F1
#
_cell.length_a   1.000
_cell.length_b   1.000
_cell.length_c   1.000
_cell.angle_alpha   90.00
_cell.angle_beta   90.00
_cell.angle_gamma   90.00
#
_symmetry.space_group_name_H-M   'P 1'
#
loop_
_entity.id
_entity.type
_entity.pdbx_description
1 polymer ?
#
loop_
_entity_poly.entity_id
_entity_poly.type
_entity_poly.pdbx_seq_one_letter_code
_entity_poly.pdbx_strand_id
1 'polypeptide(L)'
;MTSALALAFSLLLAAWPARAGENTLYLYRDGDDFYFQGEGRANPAFTDSTRRRSLSQAAAVLDAKARMAVYVYGMGTVHGEKLQEAYKTDKRIRAYVSAFLKGTLVTELEWDDEDNCVVVLKISRKDLFRKNAEKGKKK
;
A
#
# COMPACT_ATOMS: atom_id res chain seq x y z
N MET A 1 -7.88 -32.36 -46.83
CA MET A 1 -6.75 -32.93 -46.06
C MET A 1 -5.84 -31.78 -45.67
N THR A 2 -5.18 -31.93 -44.52
CA THR A 2 -4.19 -31.06 -43.83
C THR A 2 -4.69 -29.94 -42.89
N SER A 3 -4.57 -30.28 -41.59
CA SER A 3 -4.16 -29.48 -40.41
C SER A 3 -5.17 -28.45 -39.86
N ALA A 4 -5.88 -28.65 -38.74
CA ALA A 4 -5.51 -29.10 -37.38
C ALA A 4 -4.43 -28.23 -36.69
N LEU A 5 -4.76 -27.77 -35.48
CA LEU A 5 -4.00 -26.92 -34.55
C LEU A 5 -3.96 -25.40 -34.87
N ALA A 6 -5.00 -24.69 -34.42
CA ALA A 6 -4.80 -23.38 -33.81
C ALA A 6 -5.32 -23.48 -32.38
N LEU A 7 -4.35 -23.49 -31.47
CA LEU A 7 -4.46 -23.65 -30.04
C LEU A 7 -5.58 -22.80 -29.42
N ALA A 8 -6.40 -23.48 -28.63
CA ALA A 8 -7.20 -22.89 -27.57
C ALA A 8 -6.28 -22.09 -26.64
N PHE A 9 -6.22 -20.77 -26.84
CA PHE A 9 -5.52 -19.85 -25.96
C PHE A 9 -6.44 -19.49 -24.80
N SER A 10 -6.33 -20.28 -23.74
CA SER A 10 -6.58 -19.91 -22.35
C SER A 10 -7.85 -19.11 -22.06
N LEU A 11 -8.96 -19.84 -22.01
CA LEU A 11 -10.01 -19.63 -21.02
C LEU A 11 -9.41 -19.77 -19.61
N LEU A 12 -8.92 -18.68 -19.03
CA LEU A 12 -8.80 -18.53 -17.57
C LEU A 12 -8.66 -17.06 -17.16
N LEU A 13 -9.59 -16.21 -17.61
CA LEU A 13 -9.96 -15.03 -16.82
C LEU A 13 -10.76 -15.54 -15.62
N ALA A 14 -10.01 -16.03 -14.63
CA ALA A 14 -10.51 -16.27 -13.29
C ALA A 14 -11.29 -15.02 -12.87
N ALA A 15 -12.53 -15.25 -12.46
CA ALA A 15 -13.44 -14.25 -11.97
C ALA A 15 -12.72 -13.30 -11.01
N TRP A 16 -12.42 -12.09 -11.49
CA TRP A 16 -12.07 -10.97 -10.64
C TRP A 16 -13.39 -10.41 -10.16
N PRO A 17 -13.81 -10.59 -8.89
CA PRO A 17 -14.89 -9.79 -8.38
C PRO A 17 -14.32 -8.38 -8.22
N ALA A 18 -14.40 -7.58 -9.27
CA ALA A 18 -14.40 -6.13 -9.13
C ALA A 18 -15.69 -5.79 -8.39
N ARG A 19 -15.65 -5.93 -7.06
CA ARG A 19 -16.74 -5.49 -6.19
C ARG A 19 -16.67 -3.97 -6.15
N ALA A 20 -17.24 -3.37 -7.19
CA ALA A 20 -17.57 -1.95 -7.21
C ALA A 20 -18.41 -1.63 -5.97
N GLY A 21 -17.96 -0.69 -5.14
CA GLY A 21 -18.83 -0.06 -4.15
C GLY A 21 -18.31 0.09 -2.72
N GLU A 22 -17.05 -0.22 -2.40
CA GLU A 22 -16.45 0.24 -1.15
C GLU A 22 -15.27 1.14 -1.47
N ASN A 23 -15.25 2.33 -0.88
CA ASN A 23 -14.10 3.23 -0.91
C ASN A 23 -13.00 2.61 -0.02
N THR A 24 -12.48 1.45 -0.43
CA THR A 24 -11.47 0.73 0.34
C THR A 24 -10.17 1.49 0.19
N LEU A 25 -9.75 2.10 1.29
CA LEU A 25 -8.46 2.76 1.44
C LEU A 25 -7.26 1.84 1.18
N TYR A 26 -7.49 0.53 1.09
CA TYR A 26 -6.53 -0.52 0.75
C TYR A 26 -6.99 -1.25 -0.53
N LEU A 27 -6.04 -1.77 -1.30
CA LEU A 27 -6.25 -2.52 -2.54
C LEU A 27 -6.88 -3.89 -2.25
N TYR A 28 -6.24 -4.68 -1.38
CA TYR A 28 -6.76 -5.95 -0.90
C TYR A 28 -6.19 -6.28 0.50
N ARG A 29 -6.78 -7.28 1.14
CA ARG A 29 -6.34 -7.81 2.43
C ARG A 29 -6.09 -9.31 2.30
N ASP A 30 -4.96 -9.76 2.83
CA ASP A 30 -4.64 -11.18 2.95
C ASP A 30 -4.30 -11.50 4.41
N GLY A 31 -5.20 -12.21 5.10
CA GLY A 31 -5.08 -12.51 6.52
C GLY A 31 -4.98 -11.25 7.40
N ASP A 32 -3.81 -11.01 7.99
CA ASP A 32 -3.50 -9.82 8.79
C ASP A 32 -2.74 -8.74 8.02
N ASP A 33 -2.42 -8.99 6.75
CA ASP A 33 -1.67 -8.07 5.91
C ASP A 33 -2.64 -7.23 5.06
N PHE A 34 -2.40 -5.92 4.98
CA PHE A 34 -3.13 -5.00 4.10
C PHE A 34 -2.19 -4.43 3.06
N TYR A 35 -2.70 -4.34 1.83
CA TYR A 35 -1.96 -3.91 0.65
C TYR A 35 -2.53 -2.59 0.15
N PHE A 36 -1.67 -1.63 -0.15
CA PHE A 36 -2.05 -0.27 -0.53
C PHE A 36 -1.39 0.09 -1.84
N GLN A 37 -2.20 0.37 -2.85
CA GLN A 37 -1.73 0.86 -4.14
C GLN A 37 -1.55 2.37 -4.08
N GLY A 38 -0.45 2.85 -4.64
CA GLY A 38 -0.25 4.26 -4.93
C GLY A 38 0.21 4.46 -6.36
N GLU A 39 -0.12 5.62 -6.90
CA GLU A 39 0.14 5.98 -8.29
C GLU A 39 0.97 7.24 -8.37
N GLY A 40 1.93 7.24 -9.27
CA GLY A 40 2.81 8.38 -9.53
C GLY A 40 2.91 8.63 -11.01
N ARG A 41 2.54 9.84 -11.42
CA ARG A 41 2.60 10.23 -12.83
C ARG A 41 3.99 10.75 -13.18
N ALA A 42 4.51 10.35 -14.32
CA ALA A 42 5.71 10.94 -14.89
C ALA A 42 5.45 12.40 -15.24
N ASN A 43 6.43 13.26 -14.98
CA ASN A 43 6.35 14.66 -15.41
C ASN A 43 6.95 14.78 -16.82
N PRO A 44 6.14 15.14 -17.85
CA PRO A 44 6.60 15.23 -19.23
C PRO A 44 7.60 16.38 -19.47
N ALA A 45 7.74 17.31 -18.53
CA ALA A 45 8.74 18.38 -18.60
C ALA A 45 10.19 17.86 -18.49
N PHE A 46 10.40 16.64 -18.01
CA PHE A 46 11.73 16.01 -17.97
C PHE A 46 11.93 15.12 -19.19
N THR A 47 13.00 15.36 -19.94
CA THR A 47 13.37 14.56 -21.12
C THR A 47 14.08 13.26 -20.78
N ASP A 48 14.76 13.20 -19.63
CA ASP A 48 15.45 12.01 -19.11
C ASP A 48 14.47 11.03 -18.44
N SER A 49 14.39 9.81 -18.99
CA SER A 49 13.55 8.72 -18.48
C SER A 49 13.97 8.30 -17.06
N THR A 50 15.26 8.32 -16.73
CA THR A 50 15.74 7.95 -15.39
C THR A 50 15.14 8.87 -14.34
N ARG A 51 15.20 10.18 -14.58
CA ARG A 51 14.60 11.20 -13.73
C ARG A 51 13.08 11.07 -13.66
N ARG A 52 12.40 10.80 -14.78
CA ARG A 52 10.93 10.60 -14.79
C ARG A 52 10.53 9.42 -13.91
N ARG A 53 11.18 8.25 -14.08
CA ARG A 53 10.92 7.04 -13.30
C ARG A 53 11.20 7.21 -11.81
N SER A 54 12.27 7.90 -11.47
CA SER A 54 12.63 8.18 -10.07
C SER A 54 11.57 9.05 -9.37
N LEU A 55 11.09 10.09 -10.05
CA LEU A 55 10.07 10.99 -9.51
C LEU A 55 8.68 10.35 -9.48
N SER A 56 8.30 9.60 -10.52
CA SER A 56 7.02 8.88 -10.55
C SER A 56 6.98 7.81 -9.46
N GLN A 57 8.07 7.06 -9.25
CA GLN A 57 8.17 6.12 -8.14
C GLN A 57 8.03 6.82 -6.77
N ALA A 58 8.73 7.93 -6.56
CA ALA A 58 8.63 8.67 -5.30
C ALA A 58 7.21 9.17 -5.03
N ALA A 59 6.51 9.63 -6.07
CA ALA A 59 5.11 10.05 -5.98
C ALA A 59 4.18 8.87 -5.68
N ALA A 60 4.36 7.73 -6.33
CA ALA A 60 3.56 6.52 -6.09
C ALA A 60 3.71 6.01 -4.65
N VAL A 61 4.94 5.98 -4.12
CA VAL A 61 5.19 5.62 -2.72
C VAL A 61 4.52 6.60 -1.76
N LEU A 62 4.54 7.91 -2.06
CA LEU A 62 3.92 8.92 -1.23
C LEU A 62 2.39 8.78 -1.22
N ASP A 63 1.78 8.54 -2.38
CA ASP A 63 0.34 8.30 -2.51
C ASP A 63 -0.10 7.06 -1.72
N ALA A 64 0.62 5.94 -1.89
CA ALA A 64 0.36 4.71 -1.14
C ALA A 64 0.47 4.96 0.38
N LYS A 65 1.50 5.67 0.82
CA LYS A 65 1.68 6.02 2.25
C LYS A 65 0.60 6.95 2.77
N ALA A 66 0.08 7.87 1.95
CA ALA A 66 -1.03 8.74 2.34
C ALA A 66 -2.30 7.90 2.57
N ARG A 67 -2.62 6.98 1.66
CA ARG A 67 -3.75 6.04 1.82
C ARG A 67 -3.59 5.14 3.05
N MET A 68 -2.38 4.62 3.27
CA MET A 68 -2.04 3.88 4.49
C MET A 68 -2.25 4.71 5.75
N ALA A 69 -1.80 5.96 5.76
CA ALA A 69 -1.96 6.84 6.91
C ALA A 69 -3.43 7.08 7.21
N VAL A 70 -4.24 7.39 6.20
CA VAL A 70 -5.70 7.57 6.37
C VAL A 70 -6.34 6.28 6.90
N TYR A 71 -5.95 5.11 6.40
CA TYR A 71 -6.42 3.83 6.92
C TYR A 71 -6.02 3.62 8.39
N VAL A 72 -4.76 3.87 8.73
CA VAL A 72 -4.26 3.74 10.10
C VAL A 72 -5.00 4.69 11.04
N TYR A 73 -5.15 5.96 10.66
CA TYR A 73 -5.92 6.95 11.42
C TYR A 73 -7.41 6.62 11.53
N GLY A 74 -7.96 5.92 10.54
CA GLY A 74 -9.35 5.46 10.51
C GLY A 74 -9.61 4.17 11.29
N MET A 75 -8.59 3.34 11.57
CA MET A 75 -8.75 2.17 12.43
C MET A 75 -9.13 2.59 13.85
N GLY A 76 -10.31 2.13 14.27
CA GLY A 76 -10.92 2.47 15.54
C GLY A 76 -10.06 2.15 16.76
N THR A 77 -10.06 3.12 17.66
CA THR A 77 -10.04 3.00 19.13
C THR A 77 -9.01 2.07 19.78
N VAL A 78 -7.91 2.66 20.25
CA VAL A 78 -7.22 2.17 21.45
C VAL A 78 -8.04 2.68 22.64
N HIS A 79 -8.88 1.84 23.26
CA HIS A 79 -9.68 2.17 24.46
C HIS A 79 -10.85 3.17 24.28
N GLY A 80 -11.62 3.08 23.19
CA GLY A 80 -12.84 3.89 22.99
C GLY A 80 -12.62 5.32 22.44
N GLU A 81 -11.38 5.81 22.36
CA GLU A 81 -11.05 7.10 21.74
C GLU A 81 -10.53 6.94 20.30
N LYS A 82 -11.04 7.73 19.33
CA LYS A 82 -10.57 7.67 17.94
C LYS A 82 -9.05 7.84 17.88
N LEU A 83 -8.34 7.04 17.06
CA LEU A 83 -6.87 7.11 16.96
C LEU A 83 -6.37 8.53 16.61
N GLN A 84 -7.16 9.28 15.86
CA GLN A 84 -6.90 10.70 15.57
C GLN A 84 -6.76 11.56 16.83
N GLU A 85 -7.57 11.31 17.85
CA GLU A 85 -7.55 12.08 19.10
C GLU A 85 -6.41 11.60 19.99
N ALA A 86 -6.22 10.28 20.08
CA ALA A 86 -5.10 9.67 20.76
C ALA A 86 -3.73 10.06 20.13
N TYR A 87 -3.68 10.33 18.82
CA TYR A 87 -2.48 10.84 18.13
C TYR A 87 -2.12 12.27 18.56
N LYS A 88 -3.12 13.13 18.84
CA LYS A 88 -2.84 14.49 19.32
C LYS A 88 -2.28 14.48 20.73
N THR A 89 -2.84 13.64 21.59
CA THR A 89 -2.55 13.62 23.03
C THR A 89 -1.36 12.72 23.39
N ASP A 90 -1.21 11.56 22.76
CA ASP A 90 -0.17 10.58 23.09
C ASP A 90 1.03 10.63 22.13
N LYS A 91 2.18 11.07 22.66
CA LYS A 91 3.46 11.08 21.94
C LYS A 91 3.92 9.68 21.51
N ARG A 92 3.55 8.62 22.23
CA ARG A 92 3.89 7.22 21.91
C ARG A 92 3.14 6.78 20.67
N ILE A 93 1.85 7.12 20.55
CA ILE A 93 1.04 6.84 19.37
C ILE A 93 1.59 7.57 18.14
N ARG A 94 2.03 8.83 18.28
CA ARG A 94 2.70 9.56 17.19
C ARG A 94 3.99 8.90 16.71
N ALA A 95 4.87 8.60 17.67
CA ALA A 95 6.14 7.94 17.36
C ALA A 95 5.91 6.56 16.73
N TYR A 96 4.86 5.86 17.17
CA TYR A 96 4.45 4.57 16.64
C TYR A 96 4.00 4.65 15.19
N VAL A 97 2.99 5.49 14.89
CA VAL A 97 2.49 5.69 13.51
C VAL A 97 3.62 6.15 12.59
N SER A 98 4.49 7.05 13.04
CA SER A 98 5.62 7.55 12.26
C SER A 98 6.67 6.46 11.98
N ALA A 99 7.05 5.66 12.98
CA ALA A 99 7.98 4.55 12.80
C ALA A 99 7.40 3.44 11.92
N PHE A 100 6.08 3.32 11.93
CA PHE A 100 5.33 2.32 11.19
C PHE A 100 5.17 2.67 9.71
N LEU A 101 4.83 3.92 9.38
CA LEU A 101 4.86 4.44 8.00
C LEU A 101 6.27 4.38 7.36
N LYS A 102 7.32 4.24 8.18
CA LYS A 102 8.70 4.01 7.74
C LYS A 102 9.04 2.54 7.51
N GLY A 103 8.32 1.61 8.15
CA GLY A 103 8.56 0.16 8.08
C GLY A 103 7.77 -0.57 7.00
N THR A 104 7.12 0.17 6.10
CA THR A 104 6.29 -0.35 5.01
C THR A 104 7.17 -1.01 3.94
N LEU A 105 6.79 -2.20 3.50
CA LEU A 105 7.51 -2.92 2.45
C LEU A 105 6.88 -2.64 1.08
N VAL A 106 7.69 -2.30 0.09
CA VAL A 106 7.26 -2.30 -1.31
C VAL A 106 7.17 -3.75 -1.75
N THR A 107 5.98 -4.23 -2.11
CA THR A 107 5.78 -5.58 -2.61
C THR A 107 5.77 -5.64 -4.12
N GLU A 108 5.25 -4.60 -4.77
CA GLU A 108 5.20 -4.50 -6.22
C GLU A 108 5.57 -3.08 -6.64
N LEU A 109 6.25 -2.99 -7.78
CA LEU A 109 6.74 -1.76 -8.37
C LEU A 109 6.76 -1.97 -9.89
N GLU A 110 5.87 -1.27 -10.58
CA GLU A 110 5.73 -1.38 -12.03
C GLU A 110 5.77 0.01 -12.66
N TRP A 111 6.28 0.07 -13.89
CA TRP A 111 6.22 1.26 -14.73
C TRP A 111 5.51 0.94 -16.03
N ASP A 112 4.73 1.90 -16.53
CA ASP A 112 4.15 1.82 -17.87
C ASP A 112 5.10 2.40 -18.94
N ASP A 113 4.65 2.36 -20.19
CA ASP A 113 5.39 2.88 -21.36
C ASP A 113 5.61 4.41 -21.31
N GLU A 114 4.87 5.12 -20.45
CA GLU A 114 4.95 6.56 -20.26
C GLU A 114 5.82 6.95 -19.03
N ASP A 115 6.51 5.98 -18.42
CA ASP A 115 7.29 6.13 -17.19
C ASP A 115 6.44 6.48 -15.94
N ASN A 116 5.10 6.36 -16.00
CA ASN A 116 4.26 6.41 -14.81
C ASN A 116 4.56 5.17 -13.96
N CYS A 117 4.38 5.29 -12.64
CA CYS A 117 4.72 4.24 -11.71
C CYS A 117 3.52 3.86 -10.84
N VAL A 118 3.32 2.57 -10.66
CA VAL A 118 2.39 1.99 -9.69
C VAL A 118 3.20 1.24 -8.64
N VAL A 119 2.89 1.49 -7.37
CA VAL A 119 3.52 0.81 -6.23
C VAL A 119 2.46 0.16 -5.38
N VAL A 120 2.71 -1.07 -4.94
CA VAL A 120 1.94 -1.69 -3.86
C VAL A 120 2.80 -1.77 -2.61
N LEU A 121 2.29 -1.19 -1.52
CA LEU A 121 2.89 -1.29 -0.19
C LEU A 121 2.13 -2.29 0.66
N LYS A 122 2.87 -3.14 1.37
CA LYS A 122 2.32 -4.05 2.36
C LYS A 122 2.52 -3.55 3.78
N ILE A 123 1.48 -3.79 4.58
CA ILE A 123 1.44 -3.58 6.01
C ILE A 123 1.03 -4.86 6.70
N SER A 124 1.58 -5.17 7.88
CA SER A 124 1.06 -6.26 8.72
C SER A 124 0.38 -5.73 9.97
N ARG A 125 -0.84 -6.18 10.25
CA ARG A 125 -1.58 -5.86 11.48
C ARG A 125 -0.90 -6.42 12.72
N LYS A 126 -0.18 -7.53 12.60
CA LYS A 126 0.61 -8.02 13.73
C LYS A 126 1.70 -7.03 14.09
N ASP A 127 2.37 -6.46 13.08
CA ASP A 127 3.37 -5.42 13.30
C ASP A 127 2.77 -4.11 13.81
N LEU A 128 1.48 -3.85 13.54
CA LEU A 128 0.69 -2.76 14.14
C LEU A 128 0.64 -2.80 15.67
N PHE A 129 0.68 -3.99 16.28
CA PHE A 129 0.48 -4.15 17.72
C PHE A 129 1.64 -4.85 18.45
N ARG A 130 2.57 -5.48 17.73
CA ARG A 130 3.65 -6.32 18.31
C ARG A 130 4.75 -5.55 19.03
N LYS A 131 5.13 -4.34 18.61
CA LYS A 131 6.29 -3.61 19.21
C LYS A 131 6.08 -3.08 20.63
N ASN A 132 4.87 -3.20 21.20
CA ASN A 132 4.60 -2.84 22.61
C ASN A 132 4.90 -3.99 23.59
N ALA A 133 4.98 -5.25 23.13
CA ALA A 133 5.20 -6.39 24.02
C ALA A 133 6.68 -6.54 24.46
N GLU A 134 7.63 -6.08 23.64
CA GLU A 134 9.06 -6.35 23.87
C GLU A 134 9.74 -5.30 24.74
N LYS A 135 9.22 -4.07 24.80
CA LYS A 135 9.80 -3.02 25.66
C LYS A 135 9.45 -3.15 27.15
N GLY A 136 8.57 -4.07 27.51
CA GLY A 136 8.22 -4.40 28.90
C GLY A 136 9.07 -5.51 29.55
N LYS A 137 9.96 -6.17 28.79
CA LYS A 137 10.76 -7.32 29.26
C LYS A 137 12.23 -7.03 29.61
N LYS A 138 12.63 -5.76 29.66
CA LYS A 138 13.88 -5.37 30.32
C LYS A 138 13.56 -4.80 31.70
N LYS A 139 13.32 -5.70 32.65
CA LYS A 139 13.45 -5.45 34.09
C LYS A 139 14.64 -6.28 34.57
#